data_AF-A0A397TNX2-F1
#
_entry.id   AF-A0A397TNX2-F1
#
_cell.length_a   1.000
_cell.length_b   1.000
_cell.length_c   1.000
_cell.angle_alpha   90.00
_cell.angle_beta   90.00
_cell.angle_gamma   90.00
#
_symmetry.space_group_name_H-M   'P 1'
#
loop_
_entity.id
_entity.type
_entity.pdbx_description
1 polymer ?
#
loop_
_entity_poly.entity_id
_entity_poly.type
_entity_poly.pdbx_seq_one_letter_code
_entity_poly.pdbx_strand_id
1 'polypeptide(L)'
;MRILCCSSPHDGSSMRTLQSLSNVSAVVGKLLVNELIKLEKLDALTFKRFTNCNLQNIILDNYFKASDSLLEIISDTQNSSVTKVSLRNCELITDNGFDCLQAVGFEIVFYLTLKYLYKILEFNELRTLNLSKTKVTMNGLRTLFA
;
A
#
# COMPACT_ATOMS: atom_id res chain seq x y z
N MET A 1 5.21 29.69 5.28
CA MET A 1 5.64 29.91 6.68
C MET A 1 6.51 28.73 7.09
N ARG A 2 7.59 29.00 7.84
CA ARG A 2 8.87 28.27 7.93
C ARG A 2 8.81 26.74 8.07
N ILE A 3 9.58 26.05 7.22
CA ILE A 3 10.08 24.70 7.46
C ILE A 3 11.31 24.85 8.35
N LEU A 4 11.27 24.27 9.55
CA LEU A 4 12.39 24.23 10.48
C LEU A 4 12.43 22.84 11.08
N CYS A 5 13.36 22.00 10.61
CA CYS A 5 13.86 20.84 11.34
C CYS A 5 15.34 20.65 10.93
N CYS A 6 16.21 21.43 11.54
CA CYS A 6 17.61 21.06 11.74
C CYS A 6 17.71 20.50 13.17
N SER A 7 18.07 19.23 13.31
CA SER A 7 18.57 18.69 14.58
C SER A 7 19.71 17.71 14.29
N SER A 8 20.86 17.98 14.90
CA SER A 8 22.11 17.21 14.84
C SER A 8 21.96 15.78 15.40
N PRO A 9 22.94 14.87 15.15
CA PRO A 9 22.83 13.46 15.48
C PRO A 9 23.24 13.21 16.93
N HIS A 10 22.51 12.33 17.60
CA HIS A 10 22.80 11.59 18.84
C HIS A 10 21.52 11.54 19.68
N ASP A 11 20.63 10.58 19.39
CA ASP A 11 20.05 9.69 20.40
C ASP A 11 18.97 8.81 19.76
N GLY A 12 18.72 7.62 20.33
CA GLY A 12 17.77 6.60 19.89
C GLY A 12 16.28 6.99 19.95
N SER A 13 15.92 8.18 19.47
CA SER A 13 14.59 8.82 19.58
C SER A 13 13.93 9.11 18.22
N SER A 14 14.50 8.61 17.11
CA SER A 14 14.05 8.99 15.76
C SER A 14 12.64 8.51 15.35
N MET A 15 11.90 7.77 16.19
CA MET A 15 10.53 7.33 15.88
C MET A 15 9.43 8.22 16.47
N ARG A 16 9.74 9.21 17.33
CA ARG A 16 8.71 10.04 17.98
C ARG A 16 8.26 11.25 17.17
N THR A 17 8.94 11.60 16.08
CA THR A 17 8.74 12.87 15.37
C THR A 17 7.65 12.86 14.30
N LEU A 18 7.15 11.69 13.88
CA LEU A 18 6.13 11.60 12.81
C LEU A 18 4.70 11.57 13.35
N GLN A 19 4.34 12.38 14.35
CA GLN A 19 3.00 12.30 14.99
C GLN A 19 1.82 12.46 14.02
N SER A 20 1.97 13.22 12.94
CA SER A 20 1.00 13.31 11.84
C SER A 20 1.65 13.94 10.62
N LEU A 21 1.45 13.37 9.44
CA LEU A 21 1.92 13.94 8.17
C LEU A 21 0.79 14.68 7.43
N SER A 22 -0.09 15.35 8.18
CA SER A 22 -1.36 15.89 7.69
C SER A 22 -1.27 16.94 6.58
N ASN A 23 -0.07 17.36 6.16
CA ASN A 23 0.17 18.30 5.07
C ASN A 23 1.33 17.87 4.14
N VAL A 24 1.70 16.59 4.17
CA VAL A 24 2.73 16.05 3.28
C VAL A 24 2.10 15.81 1.91
N SER A 25 2.70 16.40 0.88
CA SER A 25 2.27 16.16 -0.50
C SER A 25 2.46 14.69 -0.87
N ALA A 26 1.63 14.17 -1.79
CA ALA A 26 1.74 12.79 -2.28
C ALA A 26 3.16 12.42 -2.76
N VAL A 27 3.90 13.38 -3.31
CA VAL A 27 5.29 13.20 -3.76
C VAL A 27 6.21 12.93 -2.57
N VAL A 28 6.14 13.75 -1.52
CA VAL A 28 6.97 13.58 -0.32
C VAL A 28 6.52 12.35 0.46
N GLY A 29 5.22 12.08 0.52
CA GLY A 29 4.66 10.88 1.16
C GLY A 29 5.20 9.61 0.52
N LYS A 30 5.23 9.55 -0.82
CA LYS A 30 5.86 8.45 -1.56
C LYS A 30 7.34 8.26 -1.22
N LEU A 31 8.11 9.35 -1.14
CA LEU A 31 9.53 9.27 -0.77
C LEU A 31 9.73 8.70 0.63
N LEU A 32 8.90 9.14 1.60
CA LEU A 32 8.95 8.66 2.97
C LEU A 32 8.54 7.19 3.08
N VAL A 33 7.48 6.77 2.38
CA VAL A 33 7.07 5.35 2.31
C VAL A 33 8.21 4.51 1.75
N ASN A 34 8.83 4.92 0.65
CA ASN A 34 9.96 4.20 0.06
C ASN A 34 11.13 4.09 1.04
N GLU A 35 11.41 5.13 1.82
CA GLU A 35 12.49 5.10 2.80
C GLU A 35 12.15 4.18 3.98
N LEU A 36 10.90 4.19 4.45
CA LEU A 36 10.43 3.26 5.49
C LEU A 36 10.49 1.80 5.03
N ILE A 37 10.24 1.52 3.75
CA ILE A 37 10.41 0.18 3.16
C ILE A 37 11.88 -0.24 3.23
N LYS A 38 12.81 0.61 2.78
CA LYS A 38 14.26 0.30 2.82
C LYS A 38 14.76 0.08 4.25
N LEU A 39 14.24 0.85 5.20
CA LEU A 39 14.56 0.72 6.63
C LEU A 39 13.82 -0.43 7.31
N GLU A 40 12.94 -1.13 6.59
CA GLU A 40 12.07 -2.18 7.09
C GLU A 40 11.19 -1.78 8.29
N LYS A 41 10.78 -0.52 8.32
CA LYS A 41 9.96 0.11 9.37
C LYS A 41 8.55 0.42 8.92
N LEU A 42 8.15 0.02 7.72
CA LEU A 42 6.79 0.19 7.24
C LEU A 42 5.88 -0.92 7.77
N ASP A 43 4.92 -0.56 8.59
CA ASP A 43 3.88 -1.41 9.14
C ASP A 43 2.54 -0.64 9.14
N ALA A 44 1.46 -1.29 9.57
CA ALA A 44 0.14 -0.68 9.62
C ALA A 44 0.11 0.64 10.43
N LEU A 45 0.82 0.70 11.56
CA LEU A 45 0.82 1.87 12.45
C LEU A 45 1.61 3.05 11.88
N THR A 46 2.74 2.77 11.25
CA THR A 46 3.55 3.79 10.56
C THR A 46 2.87 4.25 9.28
N PHE A 47 2.22 3.36 8.53
CA PHE A 47 1.46 3.74 7.33
C PHE A 47 0.23 4.60 7.68
N LYS A 48 -0.44 4.36 8.80
CA LYS A 48 -1.57 5.18 9.27
C LYS A 48 -1.23 6.67 9.44
N ARG A 49 0.05 7.02 9.55
CA ARG A 49 0.49 8.43 9.61
C ARG A 49 0.33 9.17 8.29
N PHE A 50 0.13 8.44 7.18
CA PHE A 50 -0.04 8.96 5.82
C PHE A 50 -1.51 9.17 5.42
N THR A 51 -2.47 9.07 6.35
CA THR A 51 -3.91 9.14 6.01
C THR A 51 -4.31 10.34 5.15
N ASN A 52 -3.66 11.50 5.33
CA ASN A 52 -3.99 12.70 4.57
C ASN A 52 -2.99 13.01 3.43
N CYS A 53 -2.15 12.04 3.03
CA CYS A 53 -1.10 12.24 2.02
C CYS A 53 -1.57 12.01 0.57
N ASN A 54 -2.81 11.56 0.35
CA ASN A 54 -3.40 11.27 -0.97
C ASN A 54 -2.45 10.48 -1.89
N LEU A 55 -1.92 9.37 -1.40
CA LEU A 55 -0.92 8.58 -2.11
C LEU A 55 -1.55 7.92 -3.34
N GLN A 56 -0.93 8.11 -4.51
CA GLN A 56 -1.44 7.51 -5.76
C GLN A 56 -0.78 6.18 -6.09
N ASN A 57 0.52 6.04 -5.83
CA ASN A 57 1.31 4.88 -6.24
C ASN A 57 2.01 4.28 -5.02
N ILE A 58 1.59 3.08 -4.62
CA ILE A 58 2.15 2.34 -3.49
C ILE A 58 2.85 1.10 -4.03
N ILE A 59 4.17 1.03 -3.89
CA ILE A 59 4.99 -0.07 -4.40
C ILE A 59 5.61 -0.78 -3.20
N LEU A 60 5.12 -1.98 -2.89
CA LEU A 60 5.61 -2.84 -1.82
C LEU A 60 6.40 -4.04 -2.37
N ASP A 61 6.86 -3.96 -3.62
CA ASP A 61 7.58 -5.07 -4.27
C ASP A 61 8.78 -5.54 -3.44
N ASN A 62 8.85 -6.84 -3.20
CA ASN A 62 9.83 -7.55 -2.37
C ASN A 62 9.85 -7.13 -0.90
N TYR A 63 8.83 -6.40 -0.44
CA TYR A 63 8.71 -6.03 0.96
C TYR A 63 8.16 -7.19 1.78
N PHE A 64 9.04 -7.98 2.38
CA PHE A 64 8.68 -9.21 3.09
C PHE A 64 7.82 -9.00 4.34
N LYS A 65 7.75 -7.77 4.88
CA LYS A 65 6.88 -7.41 6.02
C LYS A 65 5.50 -6.90 5.58
N ALA A 66 5.20 -6.86 4.27
CA ALA A 66 3.88 -6.48 3.81
C ALA A 66 2.85 -7.53 4.25
N SER A 67 1.94 -7.13 5.16
CA SER A 67 0.94 -8.01 5.77
C SER A 67 -0.49 -7.58 5.41
N ASP A 68 -1.44 -8.45 5.74
CA ASP A 68 -2.87 -8.16 5.57
C ASP A 68 -3.30 -6.88 6.29
N SER A 69 -2.86 -6.67 7.54
CA SER A 69 -3.15 -5.44 8.29
C SER A 69 -2.55 -4.17 7.66
N LEU A 70 -1.42 -4.29 6.95
CA LEU A 70 -0.89 -3.15 6.20
C LEU A 70 -1.79 -2.82 5.01
N LEU A 71 -2.31 -3.83 4.29
CA LEU A 71 -3.25 -3.62 3.20
C LEU A 71 -4.58 -3.03 3.67
N GLU A 72 -5.09 -3.47 4.81
CA GLU A 72 -6.28 -2.90 5.45
C GLU A 72 -6.12 -1.40 5.69
N ILE A 73 -5.02 -0.97 6.32
CA ILE A 73 -4.78 0.47 6.55
C ILE A 73 -4.56 1.23 5.23
N ILE A 74 -3.91 0.64 4.23
CA ILE A 74 -3.76 1.27 2.91
C ILE A 74 -5.14 1.50 2.28
N SER A 75 -5.99 0.48 2.32
CA SER A 75 -7.37 0.51 1.83
C SER A 75 -8.16 1.61 2.53
N ASP A 76 -8.23 1.58 3.86
CA ASP A 76 -9.00 2.53 4.67
C ASP A 76 -8.57 3.98 4.48
N THR A 77 -7.26 4.20 4.34
CA THR A 77 -6.70 5.56 4.41
C THR A 77 -6.46 6.20 3.06
N GLN A 78 -6.31 5.41 1.99
CA GLN A 78 -5.95 5.95 0.67
C GLN A 78 -6.97 5.60 -0.42
N ASN A 79 -8.13 5.05 -0.06
CA ASN A 79 -9.16 4.56 -1.00
C ASN A 79 -9.50 5.50 -2.16
N SER A 80 -9.57 6.79 -1.89
CA SER A 80 -10.00 7.84 -2.82
C SER A 80 -8.88 8.39 -3.70
N SER A 81 -7.63 7.94 -3.50
CA SER A 81 -6.46 8.53 -4.16
C SER A 81 -5.53 7.52 -4.82
N VAL A 82 -5.50 6.27 -4.35
CA VAL A 82 -4.61 5.23 -4.87
C VAL A 82 -5.07 4.79 -6.26
N THR A 83 -4.16 4.90 -7.22
CA THR A 83 -4.34 4.44 -8.61
C THR A 83 -3.47 3.23 -8.95
N LYS A 84 -2.45 2.93 -8.13
CA LYS A 84 -1.59 1.76 -8.31
C LYS A 84 -1.10 1.18 -6.99
N VAL A 85 -1.23 -0.15 -6.86
CA VAL A 85 -0.59 -0.94 -5.79
C VAL A 85 0.22 -2.07 -6.42
N SER A 86 1.46 -2.27 -5.98
CA SER A 86 2.30 -3.39 -6.41
C SER A 86 2.75 -4.19 -5.20
N LEU A 87 2.46 -5.49 -5.21
CA LEU A 87 2.67 -6.42 -4.10
C LEU A 87 3.52 -7.61 -4.56
N ARG A 88 4.47 -7.40 -5.49
CA ARG A 88 5.29 -8.50 -6.00
C ARG A 88 6.12 -9.09 -4.88
N ASN A 89 6.17 -10.42 -4.78
CA ASN A 89 7.01 -11.12 -3.81
C ASN A 89 6.70 -10.74 -2.34
N CYS A 90 5.43 -10.48 -2.04
CA CYS A 90 4.92 -10.23 -0.69
C CYS A 90 4.24 -11.51 -0.14
N GLU A 91 5.03 -12.40 0.46
CA GLU A 91 4.59 -13.75 0.85
C GLU A 91 3.72 -13.81 2.12
N LEU A 92 3.61 -12.71 2.88
CA LEU A 92 2.76 -12.65 4.07
C LEU A 92 1.33 -12.19 3.77
N ILE A 93 1.07 -11.75 2.54
CA ILE A 93 -0.26 -11.33 2.09
C ILE A 93 -1.07 -12.55 1.70
N THR A 94 -2.25 -12.68 2.30
CA THR A 94 -3.20 -13.78 2.09
C THR A 94 -4.49 -13.27 1.43
N ASP A 95 -5.45 -14.17 1.23
CA ASP A 95 -6.79 -13.81 0.73
C ASP A 95 -7.47 -12.76 1.63
N ASN A 96 -7.25 -12.78 2.95
CA ASN A 96 -7.87 -11.82 3.87
C ASN A 96 -7.41 -10.37 3.61
N GLY A 97 -6.10 -10.16 3.48
CA GLY A 97 -5.56 -8.83 3.17
C GLY A 97 -5.99 -8.34 1.80
N PHE A 98 -6.30 -9.29 0.92
CA PHE A 98 -6.78 -9.01 -0.42
C PHE A 98 -8.27 -8.62 -0.44
N ASP A 99 -9.11 -9.29 0.35
CA ASP A 99 -10.50 -8.90 0.55
C ASP A 99 -10.62 -7.47 1.13
N CYS A 100 -9.66 -7.03 1.95
CA CYS A 100 -9.59 -5.64 2.41
C CYS A 100 -9.44 -4.62 1.26
N LEU A 101 -8.85 -5.01 0.14
CA LEU A 101 -8.73 -4.15 -1.05
C LEU A 101 -10.05 -4.10 -1.84
N GLN A 102 -10.98 -5.03 -1.65
CA GLN A 102 -12.27 -5.05 -2.35
C GLN A 102 -13.20 -3.90 -1.92
N ALA A 103 -13.08 -3.43 -0.67
CA ALA A 103 -13.83 -2.28 -0.15
C ALA A 103 -13.51 -0.96 -0.86
N VAL A 104 -12.56 -1.00 -1.79
CA VAL A 104 -12.08 0.13 -2.55
C VAL A 104 -12.32 -0.16 -4.02
N GLY A 105 -12.83 0.82 -4.77
CA GLY A 105 -13.12 0.70 -6.21
C GLY A 105 -11.86 0.56 -7.06
N PHE A 106 -11.11 -0.53 -6.91
CA PHE A 106 -9.79 -0.74 -7.48
C PHE A 106 -9.84 -1.56 -8.79
N GLU A 107 -9.48 -1.01 -9.97
CA GLU A 107 -9.06 -1.80 -11.16
C GLU A 107 -7.74 -2.55 -10.94
N ILE A 108 -7.79 -3.84 -11.23
CA ILE A 108 -6.74 -4.77 -10.92
C ILE A 108 -6.15 -5.35 -12.22
N VAL A 109 -4.95 -4.90 -12.60
CA VAL A 109 -4.21 -5.46 -13.76
C VAL A 109 -3.23 -6.53 -13.32
N PHE A 110 -3.72 -7.76 -13.22
CA PHE A 110 -2.92 -8.95 -12.94
C PHE A 110 -1.94 -9.28 -14.06
N TYR A 111 -0.68 -9.58 -13.70
CA TYR A 111 0.18 -10.45 -14.50
C TYR A 111 -0.06 -11.92 -14.10
N LEU A 112 -1.29 -12.40 -14.35
CA LEU A 112 -1.59 -13.84 -14.33
C LEU A 112 -1.60 -14.30 -15.79
N THR A 113 -0.86 -15.37 -16.08
CA THR A 113 -0.83 -16.04 -17.37
C THR A 113 -2.25 -16.32 -17.89
N LEU A 114 -2.74 -15.45 -18.78
CA LEU A 114 -3.83 -15.49 -19.78
C LEU A 114 -5.17 -16.21 -19.51
N LYS A 115 -5.33 -17.03 -18.47
CA LYS A 115 -6.47 -17.95 -18.34
C LYS A 115 -7.66 -17.39 -17.55
N TYR A 116 -7.52 -16.25 -16.89
CA TYR A 116 -8.55 -15.71 -15.99
C TYR A 116 -8.89 -14.22 -16.21
N LEU A 117 -8.38 -13.64 -17.32
CA LEU A 117 -8.52 -12.21 -17.63
C LEU A 117 -9.97 -11.77 -17.92
N TYR A 118 -10.86 -12.70 -18.28
CA TYR A 118 -12.17 -12.40 -18.86
C TYR A 118 -13.29 -12.07 -17.83
N LYS A 119 -12.97 -12.00 -16.53
CA LYS A 119 -13.95 -11.67 -15.47
C LYS A 119 -13.73 -10.31 -14.80
N ILE A 120 -12.79 -9.50 -15.29
CA ILE A 120 -12.37 -8.24 -14.66
C ILE A 120 -13.13 -7.07 -15.30
N LEU A 121 -14.42 -6.93 -14.99
CA LEU A 121 -15.21 -5.76 -15.41
C LEU A 121 -16.20 -5.41 -14.30
N GLU A 122 -15.79 -4.51 -13.38
CA GLU A 122 -16.62 -3.57 -12.61
C GLU A 122 -15.77 -2.82 -11.56
N PHE A 123 -14.82 -1.98 -12.00
CA PHE A 123 -14.01 -1.16 -11.08
C PHE A 123 -13.68 0.21 -11.71
N ASN A 124 -13.68 1.29 -10.91
CA ASN A 124 -13.70 2.66 -11.44
C ASN A 124 -12.36 3.45 -11.36
N GLU A 125 -11.40 3.15 -10.46
CA GLU A 125 -10.29 4.11 -10.17
C GLU A 125 -8.85 3.58 -9.99
N LEU A 126 -8.59 2.38 -9.41
CA LEU A 126 -7.22 1.78 -9.53
C LEU A 126 -6.97 1.52 -11.03
N ARG A 127 -5.73 1.32 -11.48
CA ARG A 127 -5.45 0.95 -12.89
C ARG A 127 -4.46 -0.21 -13.02
N THR A 128 -3.86 -0.61 -11.90
CA THR A 128 -2.76 -1.57 -11.91
C THR A 128 -2.63 -2.20 -10.54
N LEU A 129 -2.70 -3.53 -10.51
CA LEU A 129 -2.43 -4.34 -9.33
C LEU A 129 -1.53 -5.51 -9.69
N ASN A 130 -0.35 -5.60 -9.07
CA ASN A 130 0.54 -6.72 -9.30
C ASN A 130 0.66 -7.64 -8.09
N LEU A 131 0.19 -8.89 -8.22
CA LEU A 131 0.27 -9.92 -7.17
C LEU A 131 1.24 -11.07 -7.52
N SER A 132 2.28 -10.82 -8.32
CA SER A 132 3.23 -11.88 -8.65
C SER A 132 3.89 -12.41 -7.37
N LYS A 133 3.87 -13.73 -7.15
CA LYS A 133 4.49 -14.40 -5.99
C LYS A 133 3.93 -13.93 -4.63
N THR A 134 2.61 -13.85 -4.50
CA THR A 134 1.90 -13.75 -3.21
C THR A 134 1.27 -15.10 -2.84
N LYS A 135 0.67 -15.22 -1.64
CA LYS A 135 -0.11 -16.41 -1.24
C LYS A 135 -1.60 -16.30 -1.57
N VAL A 136 -2.00 -15.27 -2.33
CA VAL A 136 -3.38 -15.08 -2.75
C VAL A 136 -3.80 -16.26 -3.64
N THR A 137 -4.88 -16.94 -3.25
CA THR A 137 -5.38 -18.13 -3.91
C THR A 137 -6.41 -17.78 -4.98
N MET A 138 -6.72 -18.75 -5.85
CA MET A 138 -7.81 -18.59 -6.83
C MET A 138 -9.18 -18.36 -6.17
N ASN A 139 -9.38 -18.73 -4.91
CA ASN A 139 -10.63 -18.48 -4.20
C ASN A 139 -10.73 -17.01 -3.77
N GLY A 140 -9.67 -16.43 -3.21
CA GLY A 140 -9.60 -14.99 -2.92
C GLY A 140 -9.62 -14.11 -4.17
N LEU A 141 -9.19 -14.64 -5.32
CA LEU A 141 -9.41 -13.95 -6.60
C LEU A 141 -10.86 -14.00 -7.05
N ARG A 142 -11.59 -15.09 -6.77
CA ARG A 142 -12.99 -15.24 -7.18
C ARG A 142 -13.93 -14.33 -6.39
N THR A 143 -13.64 -14.07 -5.12
CA THR A 143 -14.41 -13.13 -4.29
C THR A 143 -14.41 -11.74 -4.88
N LEU A 144 -13.32 -11.31 -5.52
CA LEU A 144 -13.28 -10.02 -6.21
C LEU A 144 -14.20 -9.89 -7.42
N PHE A 145 -14.48 -10.99 -8.13
CA PHE A 145 -15.25 -10.99 -9.38
C PHE A 145 -16.66 -11.55 -9.18
N ALA A 146 -17.11 -11.66 -7.93
CA ALA A 146 -18.44 -12.14 -7.55
C ALA A 146 -19.29 -10.95 -7.10
#